data_AF-A0A0S8CLG5-F1
#
_entry.id   AF-A0A0S8CLG5-F1
#
_cell.length_a   1.000
_cell.length_b   1.000
_cell.length_c   1.000
_cell.angle_alpha   90.00
_cell.angle_beta   90.00
_cell.angle_gamma   90.00
#
_symmetry.space_group_name_H-M   'P 1'
#
loop_
_entity.id
_entity.type
_entity.pdbx_description
1 polymer ?
#
loop_
_entity_poly.entity_id
_entity_poly.type
_entity_poly.pdbx_seq_one_letter_code
_entity_poly.pdbx_strand_id
1 'polypeptide(L)'
;MGLTCLINAVAVAGPYQDSAHGNAVYGVNRSSIDTRFTTFATGNCEHCHDTHTSLQGTEPAPVGGPAPHALFADGFNTSRTQTPYLETDNFCFYCHSENSGQQVRNQDYSTTFGSDAPGEGPQSIFAAFNQTSYHNLYDIWNFLNNDLTYSAWFALRGNPCSGCHNSHLAKRNWDSGQLGFPLLSTISMPGISNSLWGESEVMSGYFGYEAPYALNDTREPAGIGDPDGTATPDYVGFCSSCHNPDKTIWSTTLNREIKKINWGDIGLHQNKHGALARDGTNNLREPYLSSGVIKNNFILSCLDCHEPHGSVNIMLLRRRINGENMEGTVASTDTMSYTCKRCHMDDLASAAGTGEPDRWEYVHHLATDAPYSQSVCTDCHATSDGSSPIACGNCHGHGMDDSVLPIQATGRVTF
;
A
#
# COMPACT_ATOMS: atom_id res chain seq x y z
N MET A 1 21.63 37.56 40.50
CA MET A 1 20.33 36.99 40.92
C MET A 1 19.25 37.72 40.15
N GLY A 2 18.38 36.99 39.46
CA GLY A 2 17.08 37.50 39.02
C GLY A 2 16.88 37.60 37.51
N LEU A 3 15.97 36.75 37.03
CA LEU A 3 15.06 36.99 35.91
C LEU A 3 15.59 36.73 34.48
N THR A 4 15.80 35.46 34.14
CA THR A 4 15.50 34.98 32.78
C THR A 4 14.06 34.50 32.75
N CYS A 5 13.18 35.35 32.25
CA CYS A 5 11.79 35.01 31.93
C CYS A 5 11.78 33.82 30.97
N LEU A 6 11.02 32.79 31.33
CA LEU A 6 10.55 31.74 30.43
C LEU A 6 9.95 32.42 29.19
N ILE A 7 10.59 32.21 28.04
CA ILE A 7 9.95 32.48 26.77
C ILE A 7 8.83 31.45 26.70
N ASN A 8 7.59 31.89 26.93
CA ASN A 8 6.42 31.12 26.53
C ASN A 8 6.53 30.96 25.01
N ALA A 9 7.11 29.85 24.56
CA ALA A 9 6.83 29.36 23.24
C ALA A 9 5.32 29.15 23.23
N VAL A 10 4.61 30.05 22.57
CA VAL A 10 3.20 29.85 22.24
C VAL A 10 3.17 28.50 21.53
N ALA A 11 2.57 27.49 22.15
CA ALA A 11 2.28 26.23 21.49
C ALA A 11 1.23 26.56 20.44
N VAL A 12 1.71 26.95 19.25
CA VAL A 12 0.87 27.12 18.07
C VAL A 12 0.38 25.72 17.77
N ALA A 13 -0.89 25.45 18.06
CA ALA A 13 -1.55 24.18 17.76
C ALA A 13 -1.77 23.97 16.23
N GLY A 14 -1.03 24.70 15.39
CA GLY A 14 -0.86 24.35 14.00
C GLY A 14 -0.03 23.07 13.85
N PRO A 15 0.18 22.64 12.62
CA PRO A 15 0.01 21.27 12.11
C PRO A 15 -0.90 20.24 12.83
N TYR A 16 -0.97 20.19 14.17
CA TYR A 16 -1.66 19.11 14.87
C TYR A 16 -3.19 19.19 14.80
N GLN A 17 -3.78 20.38 14.95
CA GLN A 17 -5.25 20.55 14.88
C GLN A 17 -5.83 20.26 13.49
N ASP A 18 -4.97 20.27 12.46
CA ASP A 18 -5.32 19.93 11.08
C ASP A 18 -5.21 18.41 10.81
N SER A 19 -4.64 17.65 11.75
CA SER A 19 -4.53 16.18 11.63
C SER A 19 -5.84 15.48 11.99
N ALA A 20 -5.98 14.24 11.54
CA ALA A 20 -7.07 13.35 11.90
C ALA A 20 -7.16 13.11 13.42
N HIS A 21 -6.05 13.23 14.14
CA HIS A 21 -6.01 12.97 15.58
C HIS A 21 -6.24 14.23 16.41
N GLY A 22 -5.77 15.39 15.96
CA GLY A 22 -5.84 16.65 16.71
C GLY A 22 -7.06 17.52 16.42
N ASN A 23 -7.89 17.14 15.45
CA ASN A 23 -9.06 17.94 15.06
C ASN A 23 -10.12 18.02 16.16
N ALA A 24 -10.66 19.21 16.43
CA ALA A 24 -11.64 19.42 17.49
C ALA A 24 -13.02 18.78 17.23
N VAL A 25 -13.34 18.44 15.97
CA VAL A 25 -14.64 17.88 15.58
C VAL A 25 -14.61 16.35 15.58
N TYR A 26 -13.56 15.75 15.02
CA TYR A 26 -13.48 14.30 14.79
C TYR A 26 -12.17 13.67 15.26
N GLY A 27 -11.33 14.41 15.99
CA GLY A 27 -10.08 13.92 16.55
C GLY A 27 -10.26 12.88 17.64
N VAL A 28 -9.15 12.51 18.28
CA VAL A 28 -9.18 11.50 19.32
C VAL A 28 -9.93 12.04 20.54
N ASN A 29 -10.87 11.26 21.07
CA ASN A 29 -11.61 11.52 22.28
C ASN A 29 -11.84 10.21 23.03
N ARG A 30 -11.22 10.10 24.22
CA ARG A 30 -11.32 8.95 25.10
C ARG A 30 -12.22 9.16 26.32
N SER A 31 -13.00 10.24 26.35
CA SER A 31 -13.87 10.56 27.49
C SER A 31 -14.94 9.50 27.78
N SER A 32 -15.32 8.71 26.78
CA SER A 32 -16.23 7.57 26.91
C SER A 32 -15.57 6.31 27.47
N ILE A 33 -14.24 6.21 27.41
CA ILE A 33 -13.46 5.04 27.83
C ILE A 33 -12.94 5.25 29.26
N ASP A 34 -12.50 6.46 29.57
CA ASP A 34 -12.02 6.83 30.90
C ASP A 34 -12.47 8.25 31.23
N THR A 35 -13.25 8.36 32.31
CA THR A 35 -13.87 9.60 32.77
C THR A 35 -12.87 10.68 33.12
N ARG A 36 -11.60 10.34 33.40
CA ARG A 36 -10.53 11.32 33.61
C ARG A 36 -10.29 12.18 32.38
N PHE A 37 -10.66 11.68 31.19
CA PHE A 37 -10.52 12.44 29.96
C PHE A 37 -11.70 13.37 29.64
N THR A 38 -12.77 13.38 30.45
CA THR A 38 -13.94 14.25 30.23
C THR A 38 -13.60 15.74 30.37
N THR A 39 -12.48 16.09 31.00
CA THR A 39 -12.00 17.47 31.14
C THR A 39 -11.19 17.97 29.93
N PHE A 40 -10.80 17.09 29.02
CA PHE A 40 -10.06 17.47 27.81
C PHE A 40 -11.00 17.55 26.60
N ALA A 41 -10.72 18.49 25.71
CA ALA A 41 -11.44 18.62 24.45
C ALA A 41 -11.06 17.49 23.48
N THR A 42 -11.98 17.09 22.60
CA THR A 42 -11.68 16.24 21.44
C THR A 42 -10.45 16.77 20.71
N GLY A 43 -9.55 15.88 20.32
CA GLY A 43 -8.31 16.21 19.63
C GLY A 43 -7.17 16.64 20.56
N ASN A 44 -7.38 16.72 21.88
CA ASN A 44 -6.31 17.07 22.79
C ASN A 44 -5.26 15.95 22.95
N CYS A 45 -3.99 16.32 23.12
CA CYS A 45 -2.84 15.43 23.21
C CYS A 45 -2.96 14.41 24.35
N GLU A 46 -3.63 14.75 25.46
CA GLU A 46 -3.83 13.82 26.59
C GLU A 46 -4.69 12.61 26.20
N HIS A 47 -5.44 12.65 25.10
CA HIS A 47 -6.09 11.44 24.60
C HIS A 47 -5.10 10.41 24.05
N CYS A 48 -3.90 10.81 23.66
CA CYS A 48 -2.84 9.93 23.14
C CYS A 48 -1.68 9.75 24.12
N HIS A 49 -1.44 10.74 24.97
CA HIS A 49 -0.29 10.80 25.85
C HIS A 49 -0.71 10.74 27.32
N ASP A 50 -0.01 9.92 28.10
CA ASP A 50 0.01 10.00 29.55
C ASP A 50 0.97 11.11 30.00
N THR A 51 0.44 12.34 30.07
CA THR A 51 1.21 13.52 30.46
C THR A 51 1.58 13.57 31.95
N HIS A 52 1.14 12.57 32.74
CA HIS A 52 1.47 12.43 34.15
C HIS A 52 2.48 11.30 34.35
N THR A 53 3.76 11.56 34.04
CA THR A 53 4.84 10.73 34.60
C THR A 53 4.71 10.73 36.13
N SER A 54 4.23 9.62 36.73
CA SER A 54 4.14 9.34 38.17
C SER A 54 3.78 10.54 39.07
N LEU A 55 2.51 10.66 39.46
CA LEU A 55 2.16 11.39 40.69
C LEU A 55 2.39 10.44 41.89
N GLN A 56 3.41 10.73 42.70
CA GLN A 56 3.68 10.05 43.98
C GLN A 56 4.06 8.55 43.90
N GLY A 57 4.57 8.06 42.77
CA GLY A 57 5.15 6.71 42.68
C GLY A 57 4.15 5.57 42.50
N THR A 58 2.89 5.87 42.15
CA THR A 58 1.94 4.88 41.63
C THR A 58 1.74 5.07 40.13
N GLU A 59 1.54 3.95 39.45
CA GLU A 59 1.81 3.74 38.02
C GLU A 59 1.38 4.83 37.02
N PRO A 60 2.14 4.97 35.91
CA PRO A 60 3.34 4.18 35.64
C PRO A 60 4.55 4.74 36.38
N ALA A 61 5.23 3.93 37.20
CA ALA A 61 6.60 4.18 37.61
C ALA A 61 7.46 3.58 36.49
N PRO A 62 7.83 4.33 35.44
CA PRO A 62 8.40 3.71 34.28
C PRO A 62 9.76 3.10 34.66
N VAL A 63 9.86 1.78 34.56
CA VAL A 63 11.09 1.03 34.76
C VAL A 63 12.03 1.41 33.61
N GLY A 64 12.84 2.45 33.80
CA GLY A 64 13.77 2.95 32.78
C GLY A 64 13.78 4.47 32.53
N GLY A 65 13.04 5.27 33.30
CA GLY A 65 12.90 6.72 33.04
C GLY A 65 11.67 7.03 32.19
N PRO A 66 11.37 8.31 31.87
CA PRO A 66 10.17 8.66 31.10
C PRO A 66 10.11 7.85 29.80
N ALA A 67 8.99 7.16 29.58
CA ALA A 67 8.80 6.38 28.36
C ALA A 67 8.96 7.32 27.15
N PRO A 68 9.76 6.96 26.12
CA PRO A 68 9.74 7.66 24.85
C PRO A 68 8.28 7.76 24.41
N HIS A 69 7.82 8.97 24.12
CA HIS A 69 6.43 9.30 23.73
C HIS A 69 5.36 9.30 24.83
N ALA A 70 5.61 8.82 26.05
CA ALA A 70 4.62 8.78 27.13
C ALA A 70 3.22 8.37 26.65
N LEU A 71 3.12 7.27 25.90
CA LEU A 71 1.85 6.77 25.38
C LEU A 71 1.08 6.05 26.49
N PHE A 72 -0.25 6.02 26.37
CA PHE A 72 -1.09 5.30 27.35
C PHE A 72 -1.08 3.76 27.17
N ALA A 73 -0.44 3.26 26.10
CA ALA A 73 -0.24 1.85 25.81
C ALA A 73 1.13 1.64 25.19
N ASP A 74 1.62 0.40 25.23
CA ASP A 74 2.94 0.04 24.72
C ASP A 74 3.08 0.33 23.22
N GLY A 75 4.32 0.63 22.81
CA GLY A 75 4.70 0.93 21.43
C GLY A 75 4.54 -0.28 20.49
N PHE A 76 5.62 -0.77 19.88
CA PHE A 76 5.57 -1.99 19.06
C PHE A 76 6.26 -3.16 19.78
N ASN A 77 5.58 -4.30 19.85
CA ASN A 77 6.13 -5.53 20.41
C ASN A 77 7.06 -6.22 19.41
N THR A 78 8.37 -6.00 19.54
CA THR A 78 9.39 -6.58 18.65
C THR A 78 9.54 -8.10 18.79
N SER A 79 8.96 -8.73 19.82
CA SER A 79 8.89 -10.20 19.88
C SER A 79 7.84 -10.79 18.93
N ARG A 80 6.92 -9.94 18.42
CA ARG A 80 5.89 -10.34 17.47
C ARG A 80 6.39 -10.23 16.04
N THR A 81 6.94 -11.33 15.52
CA THR A 81 7.60 -11.34 14.21
C THR A 81 6.68 -11.63 13.02
N GLN A 82 5.44 -12.09 13.23
CA GLN A 82 4.45 -12.42 12.19
C GLN A 82 3.01 -12.34 12.76
N THR A 83 1.99 -12.40 11.90
CA THR A 83 0.56 -12.53 12.29
C THR A 83 0.23 -13.86 12.99
N PRO A 84 -0.92 -13.98 13.71
CA PRO A 84 -1.87 -12.91 14.02
C PRO A 84 -1.36 -11.91 15.08
N TYR A 85 -1.32 -10.62 14.76
CA TYR A 85 -1.06 -9.57 15.74
C TYR A 85 -2.20 -9.49 16.77
N LEU A 86 -1.87 -9.05 17.97
CA LEU A 86 -2.79 -8.68 19.05
C LEU A 86 -2.86 -7.16 19.18
N GLU A 87 -3.94 -6.64 19.76
CA GLU A 87 -4.09 -5.19 20.01
C GLU A 87 -2.95 -4.63 20.88
N THR A 88 -2.40 -5.45 21.77
CA THR A 88 -1.25 -5.11 22.62
C THR A 88 0.10 -5.11 21.89
N ASP A 89 0.16 -5.60 20.65
CA ASP A 89 1.43 -5.66 19.90
C ASP A 89 1.79 -4.31 19.26
N ASN A 90 0.83 -3.39 19.13
CA ASN A 90 1.09 -2.06 18.59
C ASN A 90 0.12 -1.02 19.19
N PHE A 91 0.62 0.09 19.72
CA PHE A 91 -0.19 1.24 20.14
C PHE A 91 -1.28 1.63 19.12
N CYS A 92 -0.93 1.64 17.83
CA CYS A 92 -1.88 1.95 16.76
C CYS A 92 -3.04 0.95 16.74
N PHE A 93 -2.81 -0.33 17.00
CA PHE A 93 -3.88 -1.33 17.04
C PHE A 93 -4.82 -1.13 18.21
N TYR A 94 -4.33 -0.67 19.36
CA TYR A 94 -5.20 -0.37 20.49
C TYR A 94 -6.29 0.65 20.12
N CYS A 95 -5.96 1.70 19.34
CA CYS A 95 -6.94 2.69 18.86
C CYS A 95 -7.66 2.25 17.58
N HIS A 96 -6.94 1.61 16.67
CA HIS A 96 -7.45 1.20 15.36
C HIS A 96 -7.83 -0.28 15.38
N SER A 97 -8.67 -0.65 16.35
CA SER A 97 -9.32 -1.95 16.49
C SER A 97 -10.83 -1.77 16.64
N GLU A 98 -11.55 -2.89 16.66
CA GLU A 98 -12.99 -2.91 16.91
C GLU A 98 -13.34 -3.10 18.39
N ASN A 99 -12.36 -3.38 19.27
CA ASN A 99 -12.66 -3.78 20.66
C ASN A 99 -12.09 -2.84 21.73
N SER A 100 -10.96 -2.19 21.44
CA SER A 100 -10.25 -1.35 22.41
C SER A 100 -10.16 0.10 21.96
N GLY A 101 -9.85 0.97 22.93
CA GLY A 101 -9.64 2.39 22.66
C GLY A 101 -10.88 3.09 22.11
N GLN A 102 -10.65 4.25 21.48
CA GLN A 102 -11.71 4.89 20.71
C GLN A 102 -11.83 4.14 19.40
N GLN A 103 -12.97 3.48 19.18
CA GLN A 103 -13.23 2.80 17.93
C GLN A 103 -13.25 3.82 16.78
N VAL A 104 -12.20 3.80 15.96
CA VAL A 104 -12.14 4.56 14.72
C VAL A 104 -12.30 3.58 13.56
N ARG A 105 -13.30 3.83 12.71
CA ARG A 105 -13.46 3.09 11.47
C ARG A 105 -12.38 3.52 10.49
N ASN A 106 -11.48 2.60 10.15
CA ASN A 106 -10.44 2.79 9.14
C ASN A 106 -10.64 1.76 8.04
N GLN A 107 -11.28 2.21 6.98
CA GLN A 107 -11.42 1.41 5.78
C GLN A 107 -10.07 1.32 5.07
N ASP A 108 -9.86 0.23 4.36
CA ASP A 108 -8.65 0.04 3.58
C ASP A 108 -8.62 0.95 2.33
N TYR A 109 -7.46 1.02 1.70
CA TYR A 109 -7.25 1.90 0.55
C TYR A 109 -8.09 1.48 -0.64
N SER A 110 -8.42 0.20 -0.77
CA SER A 110 -9.34 -0.28 -1.82
C SER A 110 -10.68 0.48 -1.82
N THR A 111 -11.18 0.88 -0.64
CA THR A 111 -12.43 1.68 -0.54
C THR A 111 -12.25 3.09 -1.10
N THR A 112 -11.23 3.83 -0.64
CA THR A 112 -10.99 5.22 -1.05
C THR A 112 -10.41 5.32 -2.45
N PHE A 113 -9.36 4.56 -2.71
CA PHE A 113 -8.54 4.70 -3.91
C PHE A 113 -9.02 3.86 -5.07
N GLY A 114 -9.89 2.88 -4.86
CA GLY A 114 -10.55 2.30 -6.01
C GLY A 114 -11.91 1.68 -5.80
N SER A 115 -12.68 2.38 -4.97
CA SER A 115 -14.13 2.37 -5.01
C SER A 115 -14.75 1.01 -4.69
N ASP A 116 -14.07 0.21 -3.87
CA ASP A 116 -14.74 -0.89 -3.15
C ASP A 116 -15.91 -0.34 -2.33
N ALA A 117 -16.96 -1.16 -2.18
CA ALA A 117 -18.08 -0.74 -1.38
C ALA A 117 -17.68 -0.64 0.11
N PRO A 118 -18.07 0.43 0.82
CA PRO A 118 -17.76 0.58 2.22
C PRO A 118 -18.25 -0.61 3.06
N GLY A 119 -17.34 -1.24 3.80
CA GLY A 119 -17.66 -2.41 4.63
C GLY A 119 -17.26 -3.76 4.05
N GLU A 120 -16.85 -3.84 2.78
CA GLU A 120 -16.46 -5.13 2.17
C GLU A 120 -15.04 -5.59 2.54
N GLY A 121 -14.16 -4.65 2.90
CA GLY A 121 -12.80 -4.92 3.36
C GLY A 121 -12.61 -4.86 4.88
N PRO A 122 -11.38 -4.94 5.37
CA PRO A 122 -11.04 -4.63 6.76
C PRO A 122 -11.53 -3.23 7.16
N GLN A 123 -12.14 -3.14 8.34
CA GLN A 123 -12.73 -1.89 8.87
C GLN A 123 -11.86 -1.22 9.94
N SER A 124 -10.68 -1.80 10.21
CA SER A 124 -9.69 -1.28 11.14
C SER A 124 -8.28 -1.61 10.66
N ILE A 125 -7.30 -0.82 11.10
CA ILE A 125 -5.88 -1.08 10.78
C ILE A 125 -5.44 -2.42 11.38
N PHE A 126 -5.92 -2.75 12.59
CA PHE A 126 -5.70 -4.05 13.20
C PHE A 126 -6.20 -5.22 12.34
N ALA A 127 -7.41 -5.09 11.78
CA ALA A 127 -7.97 -6.11 10.89
C ALA A 127 -7.19 -6.20 9.56
N ALA A 128 -6.71 -5.08 9.02
CA ALA A 128 -5.96 -5.04 7.76
C ALA A 128 -4.60 -5.76 7.88
N PHE A 129 -3.86 -5.55 8.97
CA PHE A 129 -2.58 -6.25 9.21
C PHE A 129 -2.74 -7.73 9.60
N ASN A 130 -3.95 -8.21 9.82
CA ASN A 130 -4.26 -9.61 10.11
C ASN A 130 -4.90 -10.34 8.91
N GLN A 131 -4.76 -9.81 7.70
CA GLN A 131 -5.23 -10.44 6.46
C GLN A 131 -4.25 -11.53 5.95
N THR A 132 -4.67 -12.26 4.90
CA THR A 132 -3.88 -13.33 4.24
C THR A 132 -2.49 -12.88 3.84
N SER A 133 -2.38 -11.71 3.20
CA SER A 133 -1.11 -11.03 2.95
C SER A 133 -1.13 -9.66 3.60
N TYR A 134 0.02 -9.22 4.08
CA TYR A 134 0.18 -7.98 4.84
C TYR A 134 1.64 -7.54 4.75
N HIS A 135 1.89 -6.24 4.91
CA HIS A 135 3.24 -5.79 5.18
C HIS A 135 3.61 -6.16 6.62
N ASN A 136 4.62 -7.03 6.77
CA ASN A 136 5.02 -7.48 8.09
C ASN A 136 5.65 -6.34 8.90
N LEU A 137 5.01 -5.98 10.02
CA LEU A 137 5.43 -4.86 10.86
C LEU A 137 6.80 -5.08 11.52
N TYR A 138 7.18 -6.34 11.80
CA TYR A 138 8.51 -6.64 12.32
C TYR A 138 9.59 -6.44 11.25
N ASP A 139 9.32 -6.89 10.02
CA ASP A 139 10.25 -6.70 8.90
C ASP A 139 10.40 -5.20 8.58
N ILE A 140 9.30 -4.43 8.60
CA ILE A 140 9.33 -2.96 8.47
C ILE A 140 10.14 -2.33 9.60
N TRP A 141 9.85 -2.68 10.86
CA TRP A 141 10.58 -2.16 12.01
C TRP A 141 12.08 -2.42 11.87
N ASN A 142 12.45 -3.66 11.51
CA ASN A 142 13.84 -4.06 11.35
C ASN A 142 14.51 -3.30 10.19
N PHE A 143 13.82 -3.13 9.05
CA PHE A 143 14.34 -2.33 7.95
C PHE A 143 14.59 -0.88 8.36
N LEU A 144 13.57 -0.20 8.90
CA LEU A 144 13.65 1.21 9.28
C LEU A 144 14.69 1.45 10.39
N ASN A 145 14.88 0.49 11.30
CA ASN A 145 15.87 0.61 12.38
C ASN A 145 17.32 0.47 11.88
N ASN A 146 17.56 -0.23 10.77
CA ASN A 146 18.91 -0.52 10.28
C ASN A 146 19.29 0.27 9.02
N ASP A 147 18.34 0.85 8.31
CA ASP A 147 18.61 1.61 7.11
C ASP A 147 19.12 3.03 7.43
N LEU A 148 20.18 3.48 6.76
CA LEU A 148 20.82 4.78 7.02
C LEU A 148 19.92 5.99 6.73
N THR A 149 18.95 5.85 5.83
CA THR A 149 17.99 6.93 5.52
C THR A 149 16.97 7.12 6.65
N TYR A 150 16.65 6.04 7.38
CA TYR A 150 15.54 6.01 8.34
C TYR A 150 16.00 5.96 9.80
N SER A 151 17.03 5.17 10.09
CA SER A 151 17.47 4.81 11.45
C SER A 151 17.66 6.01 12.38
N ALA A 152 18.26 7.10 11.90
CA ALA A 152 18.56 8.28 12.71
C ALA A 152 17.32 8.92 13.35
N TRP A 153 16.19 8.94 12.64
CA TRP A 153 14.92 9.47 13.18
C TRP A 153 13.98 8.37 13.65
N PHE A 154 14.03 7.17 13.05
CA PHE A 154 13.16 6.06 13.43
C PHE A 154 13.50 5.50 14.81
N ALA A 155 14.78 5.52 15.21
CA ALA A 155 15.20 5.16 16.57
C ALA A 155 14.50 6.00 17.65
N LEU A 156 14.05 7.21 17.30
CA LEU A 156 13.29 8.06 18.21
C LEU A 156 11.81 7.69 18.29
N ARG A 157 11.26 6.85 17.39
CA ARG A 157 9.85 6.45 17.33
C ARG A 157 9.61 4.98 17.67
N GLY A 158 10.46 4.09 17.16
CA GLY A 158 10.44 2.66 17.44
C GLY A 158 9.20 1.87 17.01
N ASN A 159 8.20 2.52 16.39
CA ASN A 159 6.95 1.90 15.96
C ASN A 159 6.85 1.93 14.41
N PRO A 160 6.69 0.77 13.74
CA PRO A 160 6.66 0.68 12.28
C PRO A 160 5.49 1.45 11.64
N CYS A 161 4.32 1.49 12.29
CA CYS A 161 3.20 2.31 11.82
C CYS A 161 3.58 3.80 11.86
N SER A 162 4.28 4.23 12.92
CA SER A 162 4.78 5.60 13.04
C SER A 162 5.95 5.93 12.11
N GLY A 163 6.53 4.92 11.46
CA GLY A 163 7.53 5.08 10.40
C GLY A 163 6.89 5.52 9.08
N CYS A 164 5.69 5.00 8.77
CA CYS A 164 4.95 5.36 7.57
C CYS A 164 3.98 6.52 7.79
N HIS A 165 3.52 6.73 9.03
CA HIS A 165 2.53 7.73 9.39
C HIS A 165 3.01 8.61 10.54
N ASN A 166 2.85 9.92 10.44
CA ASN A 166 2.97 10.80 11.59
C ASN A 166 1.59 11.10 12.14
N SER A 167 1.24 10.54 13.29
CA SER A 167 -0.06 10.76 13.94
C SER A 167 -0.37 12.24 14.18
N HIS A 168 0.65 13.09 14.32
CA HIS A 168 0.47 14.53 14.49
C HIS A 168 0.16 15.29 13.19
N LEU A 169 0.28 14.65 12.02
CA LEU A 169 0.09 15.28 10.71
C LEU A 169 -0.91 14.54 9.84
N ALA A 170 -1.00 13.22 9.95
CA ALA A 170 -1.83 12.36 9.11
C ALA A 170 -3.27 12.87 9.08
N LYS A 171 -3.79 13.11 7.88
CA LYS A 171 -5.14 13.66 7.63
C LYS A 171 -6.14 12.54 7.38
N ARG A 172 -7.43 12.86 7.50
CA ARG A 172 -8.52 11.88 7.30
C ARG A 172 -8.85 11.81 5.81
N ASN A 173 -8.46 10.73 5.15
CA ASN A 173 -8.50 10.63 3.69
C ASN A 173 -9.63 9.77 3.12
N TRP A 174 -10.62 9.38 3.93
CA TRP A 174 -11.75 8.54 3.48
C TRP A 174 -13.07 9.31 3.31
N ASP A 175 -13.14 10.53 3.83
CA ASP A 175 -14.36 11.33 3.85
C ASP A 175 -14.41 12.26 2.64
N SER A 176 -15.22 11.89 1.64
CA SER A 176 -15.37 12.66 0.40
C SER A 176 -16.01 14.05 0.60
N GLY A 177 -16.56 14.34 1.79
CA GLY A 177 -17.08 15.66 2.13
C GLY A 177 -16.00 16.66 2.57
N GLN A 178 -14.76 16.22 2.79
CA GLN A 178 -13.69 17.09 3.25
C GLN A 178 -13.01 17.84 2.10
N LEU A 179 -12.73 19.14 2.32
CA LEU A 179 -11.97 19.94 1.37
C LEU A 179 -10.56 19.36 1.20
N GLY A 180 -10.17 19.11 -0.05
CA GLY A 180 -8.87 18.51 -0.39
C GLY A 180 -8.90 17.00 -0.55
N PHE A 181 -10.03 16.32 -0.30
CA PHE A 181 -10.21 14.93 -0.70
C PHE A 181 -10.04 14.80 -2.24
N PRO A 182 -9.34 13.78 -2.76
CA PRO A 182 -8.76 12.62 -2.05
C PRO A 182 -7.28 12.78 -1.67
N LEU A 183 -6.68 13.95 -1.89
CA LEU A 183 -5.25 14.24 -1.64
C LEU A 183 -4.93 14.59 -0.18
N LEU A 184 -5.87 14.44 0.74
CA LEU A 184 -5.60 14.53 2.17
C LEU A 184 -4.67 13.39 2.56
N SER A 185 -3.40 13.68 2.84
CA SER A 185 -2.42 12.61 3.03
C SER A 185 -2.39 12.05 4.45
N THR A 186 -2.33 10.72 4.54
CA THR A 186 -2.07 9.98 5.78
C THR A 186 -0.60 9.58 5.94
N ILE A 187 0.19 9.66 4.87
CA ILE A 187 1.55 9.10 4.79
C ILE A 187 2.60 10.18 4.99
N SER A 188 3.63 9.86 5.76
CA SER A 188 4.78 10.73 5.94
C SER A 188 5.71 10.68 4.75
N MET A 189 6.38 11.80 4.48
CA MET A 189 7.47 11.83 3.51
C MET A 189 8.57 10.84 3.93
N PRO A 190 8.99 9.91 3.03
CA PRO A 190 10.06 8.97 3.35
C PRO A 190 11.33 9.70 3.80
N GLY A 191 11.88 9.30 4.95
CA GLY A 191 13.06 9.94 5.54
C GLY A 191 12.79 11.26 6.27
N ILE A 192 11.61 11.88 6.10
CA ILE A 192 11.25 13.20 6.64
C ILE A 192 9.89 13.11 7.34
N SER A 193 9.91 12.64 8.58
CA SER A 193 8.69 12.29 9.31
C SER A 193 7.79 13.49 9.71
N ASN A 194 8.26 14.74 9.57
CA ASN A 194 7.52 15.96 9.87
C ASN A 194 6.87 16.62 8.63
N SER A 195 6.84 15.92 7.51
CA SER A 195 6.13 16.32 6.29
C SER A 195 5.22 15.17 5.82
N LEU A 196 4.16 15.50 5.10
CA LEU A 196 3.30 14.53 4.44
C LEU A 196 3.75 14.32 2.99
N TRP A 197 3.48 13.14 2.45
CA TRP A 197 3.70 12.79 1.04
C TRP A 197 2.38 12.65 0.31
N GLY A 198 2.29 13.10 -0.94
CA GLY A 198 1.12 12.83 -1.76
C GLY A 198 0.07 13.93 -1.78
N GLU A 199 0.37 15.08 -1.18
CA GLU A 199 -0.46 16.29 -1.33
C GLU A 199 -0.02 17.11 -2.56
N SER A 200 1.28 17.07 -2.87
CA SER A 200 1.90 17.67 -4.06
C SER A 200 2.53 16.62 -4.98
N GLU A 201 2.97 15.49 -4.42
CA GLU A 201 3.55 14.39 -5.17
C GLU A 201 2.43 13.51 -5.71
N VAL A 202 2.03 13.74 -6.95
CA VAL A 202 0.88 13.06 -7.57
C VAL A 202 1.29 12.35 -8.85
N MET A 203 0.50 11.35 -9.25
CA MET A 203 0.80 10.50 -10.40
C MET A 203 0.81 11.27 -11.73
N SER A 204 0.21 12.45 -11.81
CA SER A 204 0.33 13.33 -12.99
C SER A 204 1.74 13.85 -13.25
N GLY A 205 2.68 13.65 -12.30
CA GLY A 205 4.11 13.82 -12.56
C GLY A 205 4.68 12.81 -13.57
N TYR A 206 3.97 11.70 -13.82
CA TYR A 206 4.33 10.68 -14.79
C TYR A 206 3.47 10.82 -16.04
N PHE A 207 4.04 11.32 -17.14
CA PHE A 207 3.31 11.52 -18.42
C PHE A 207 2.57 10.26 -18.92
N GLY A 208 3.08 9.07 -18.59
CA GLY A 208 2.49 7.79 -18.96
C GLY A 208 1.40 7.27 -18.03
N TYR A 209 1.11 7.91 -16.90
CA TYR A 209 0.09 7.38 -15.98
C TYR A 209 -1.31 7.50 -16.58
N GLU A 210 -2.11 6.44 -16.47
CA GLU A 210 -3.54 6.42 -16.75
C GLU A 210 -4.26 5.83 -15.56
N ALA A 211 -5.10 6.64 -14.91
CA ALA A 211 -5.91 6.16 -13.79
C ALA A 211 -6.85 5.04 -14.28
N PRO A 212 -6.95 3.91 -13.55
CA PRO A 212 -7.94 2.90 -13.83
C PRO A 212 -9.37 3.43 -13.61
N TYR A 213 -10.36 2.71 -14.11
CA TYR A 213 -11.74 2.96 -13.75
C TYR A 213 -11.99 2.68 -12.27
N ALA A 214 -12.82 3.52 -11.64
CA ALA A 214 -13.31 3.37 -10.28
C ALA A 214 -14.64 2.57 -10.25
N LEU A 215 -15.66 3.15 -10.88
CA LEU A 215 -16.96 2.54 -11.12
C LEU A 215 -17.46 3.00 -12.49
N ASN A 216 -17.88 2.05 -13.34
CA ASN A 216 -18.22 2.34 -14.74
C ASN A 216 -17.07 3.08 -15.45
N ASP A 217 -17.33 4.23 -16.06
CA ASP A 217 -16.36 5.05 -16.79
C ASP A 217 -15.68 6.16 -15.97
N THR A 218 -16.03 6.30 -14.68
CA THR A 218 -15.37 7.24 -13.76
C THR A 218 -13.97 6.76 -13.38
N ARG A 219 -13.05 7.68 -13.03
CA ARG A 219 -11.64 7.36 -12.74
C ARG A 219 -11.36 7.23 -11.25
N GLU A 220 -10.43 6.34 -10.91
CA GLU A 220 -9.83 6.28 -9.58
C GLU A 220 -9.03 7.56 -9.29
N PRO A 221 -9.01 8.05 -8.03
CA PRO A 221 -9.68 7.48 -6.86
C PRO A 221 -11.15 7.92 -6.69
N ALA A 222 -11.93 7.08 -5.97
CA ALA A 222 -13.31 7.34 -5.53
C ALA A 222 -14.32 7.83 -6.60
N GLY A 223 -14.04 7.59 -7.89
CA GLY A 223 -14.88 8.06 -9.00
C GLY A 223 -14.82 9.58 -9.23
N ILE A 224 -13.88 10.27 -8.58
CA ILE A 224 -13.65 11.71 -8.73
C ILE A 224 -12.25 12.02 -9.29
N GLY A 225 -11.49 10.97 -9.64
CA GLY A 225 -10.17 11.14 -10.20
C GLY A 225 -10.18 11.67 -11.61
N ASP A 226 -8.99 12.00 -12.09
CA ASP A 226 -8.72 12.38 -13.48
C ASP A 226 -7.87 11.31 -14.17
N PRO A 227 -7.99 11.14 -15.50
CA PRO A 227 -7.22 10.15 -16.25
C PRO A 227 -5.71 10.25 -16.07
N ASP A 228 -5.17 11.45 -15.83
CA ASP A 228 -3.74 11.71 -15.69
C ASP A 228 -3.22 11.59 -14.25
N GLY A 229 -4.10 11.32 -13.27
CA GLY A 229 -3.67 11.08 -11.89
C GLY A 229 -3.36 12.31 -11.06
N THR A 230 -3.85 13.50 -11.42
CA THR A 230 -3.76 14.72 -10.59
C THR A 230 -4.34 14.52 -9.19
N ALA A 231 -5.34 13.66 -9.05
CA ALA A 231 -5.98 13.30 -7.78
C ALA A 231 -5.40 12.03 -7.13
N THR A 232 -4.37 11.41 -7.70
CA THR A 232 -3.77 10.18 -7.18
C THR A 232 -2.40 10.48 -6.57
N PRO A 233 -2.18 10.25 -5.27
CA PRO A 233 -0.86 10.37 -4.66
C PRO A 233 0.19 9.47 -5.35
N ASP A 234 1.43 9.93 -5.40
CA ASP A 234 2.56 9.19 -5.97
C ASP A 234 2.99 8.02 -5.08
N TYR A 235 2.28 6.89 -5.18
CA TYR A 235 2.65 5.67 -4.48
C TYR A 235 3.85 4.97 -5.09
N VAL A 236 4.25 5.30 -6.33
CA VAL A 236 5.51 4.80 -6.91
C VAL A 236 6.69 5.35 -6.13
N GLY A 237 6.75 6.68 -5.96
CA GLY A 237 7.79 7.35 -5.18
C GLY A 237 7.79 6.92 -3.71
N PHE A 238 6.60 6.80 -3.10
CA PHE A 238 6.49 6.34 -1.72
C PHE A 238 6.97 4.89 -1.54
N CYS A 239 6.45 3.94 -2.32
CA CYS A 239 6.80 2.52 -2.19
C CYS A 239 8.26 2.26 -2.55
N SER A 240 8.79 2.93 -3.59
CA SER A 240 10.18 2.76 -4.02
C SER A 240 11.22 3.31 -3.04
N SER A 241 10.81 4.13 -2.08
CA SER A 241 11.66 4.53 -0.96
C SER A 241 12.15 3.33 -0.11
N CYS A 242 11.42 2.21 -0.15
CA CYS A 242 11.79 0.93 0.46
C CYS A 242 12.05 -0.15 -0.60
N HIS A 243 11.16 -0.27 -1.60
CA HIS A 243 11.19 -1.28 -2.66
C HIS A 243 11.91 -0.76 -3.91
N ASN A 244 13.23 -0.90 -3.97
CA ASN A 244 14.03 -0.43 -5.10
C ASN A 244 15.11 -1.46 -5.47
N PRO A 245 15.87 -1.29 -6.58
CA PRO A 245 16.84 -2.30 -7.01
C PRO A 245 18.06 -2.40 -6.08
N ASP A 246 18.29 -1.41 -5.21
CA ASP A 246 19.49 -1.34 -4.37
C ASP A 246 19.25 -1.94 -2.99
N LYS A 247 18.01 -1.90 -2.49
CA LYS A 247 17.66 -2.42 -1.16
C LYS A 247 17.32 -3.91 -1.22
N THR A 248 18.02 -4.68 -0.41
CA THR A 248 17.68 -6.09 -0.13
C THR A 248 16.92 -6.14 1.18
N ILE A 249 15.70 -6.65 1.15
CA ILE A 249 14.82 -6.75 2.33
C ILE A 249 14.49 -8.21 2.55
N TRP A 250 14.82 -8.73 3.73
CA TRP A 250 14.41 -10.05 4.17
C TRP A 250 12.95 -10.03 4.64
N SER A 251 12.14 -10.98 4.17
CA SER A 251 10.80 -11.20 4.72
C SER A 251 10.81 -12.41 5.65
N THR A 252 10.47 -12.17 6.90
CA THR A 252 10.27 -13.25 7.88
C THR A 252 9.05 -14.09 7.53
N THR A 253 7.99 -13.48 7.00
CA THR A 253 6.77 -14.21 6.57
C THR A 253 7.03 -15.15 5.39
N LEU A 254 7.82 -14.72 4.41
CA LEU A 254 8.10 -15.52 3.20
C LEU A 254 9.36 -16.39 3.34
N ASN A 255 10.15 -16.19 4.40
CA ASN A 255 11.43 -16.85 4.66
C ASN A 255 12.40 -16.74 3.46
N ARG A 256 12.46 -15.54 2.87
CA ARG A 256 13.34 -15.21 1.74
C ARG A 256 13.48 -13.70 1.61
N GLU A 257 14.41 -13.27 0.77
CA GLU A 257 14.44 -11.90 0.27
C GLU A 257 13.19 -11.63 -0.59
N ILE A 258 12.58 -10.46 -0.39
CA ILE A 258 11.51 -9.99 -1.27
C ILE A 258 12.10 -9.64 -2.63
N LYS A 259 11.29 -9.77 -3.68
CA LYS A 259 11.74 -9.41 -5.03
C LYS A 259 11.99 -7.90 -5.10
N LYS A 260 13.11 -7.53 -5.73
CA LYS A 260 13.46 -6.14 -5.99
C LYS A 260 12.55 -5.58 -7.07
N ILE A 261 12.22 -4.29 -6.93
CA ILE A 261 11.38 -3.57 -7.87
C ILE A 261 12.24 -2.47 -8.49
N ASN A 262 12.32 -2.41 -9.81
CA ASN A 262 12.90 -1.27 -10.51
C ASN A 262 11.82 -0.64 -11.39
N TRP A 263 11.32 0.52 -10.96
CA TRP A 263 10.32 1.28 -11.70
C TRP A 263 10.92 2.20 -12.76
N GLY A 264 12.25 2.27 -12.86
CA GLY A 264 12.97 2.99 -13.90
C GLY A 264 13.11 2.19 -15.21
N ASP A 265 13.81 2.78 -16.16
CA ASP A 265 14.08 2.26 -17.51
C ASP A 265 15.53 1.77 -17.72
N ILE A 266 16.34 1.82 -16.66
CA ILE A 266 17.76 1.41 -16.68
C ILE A 266 18.05 0.39 -15.58
N GLY A 267 19.05 -0.48 -15.80
CA GLY A 267 19.48 -1.49 -14.83
C GLY A 267 18.72 -2.82 -14.91
N LEU A 268 18.87 -3.68 -13.90
CA LEU A 268 18.19 -4.97 -13.82
C LEU A 268 16.80 -4.83 -13.18
N HIS A 269 15.95 -5.84 -13.36
CA HIS A 269 14.63 -5.95 -12.72
C HIS A 269 13.63 -4.84 -13.08
N GLN A 270 13.80 -4.22 -14.25
CA GLN A 270 12.89 -3.19 -14.79
C GLN A 270 11.46 -3.72 -14.89
N ASN A 271 10.49 -2.82 -14.92
CA ASN A 271 9.07 -3.19 -14.94
C ASN A 271 8.31 -2.53 -16.10
N LYS A 272 7.51 -3.31 -16.84
CA LYS A 272 6.65 -2.81 -17.93
C LYS A 272 5.46 -1.98 -17.45
N HIS A 273 5.05 -2.13 -16.20
CA HIS A 273 4.13 -1.19 -15.53
C HIS A 273 4.87 0.02 -14.93
N GLY A 274 6.20 0.10 -15.08
CA GLY A 274 7.04 1.23 -14.73
C GLY A 274 7.50 2.00 -15.96
N ALA A 275 8.66 2.66 -15.87
CA ALA A 275 9.18 3.50 -16.95
C ALA A 275 9.69 2.72 -18.18
N LEU A 276 9.84 1.39 -18.09
CA LEU A 276 10.25 0.58 -19.24
C LEU A 276 9.19 0.63 -20.34
N ALA A 277 9.60 1.02 -21.53
CA ALA A 277 8.70 1.12 -22.66
C ALA A 277 8.02 -0.22 -22.98
N ARG A 278 6.72 -0.13 -23.30
CA ARG A 278 5.98 -1.22 -23.93
C ARG A 278 6.61 -1.60 -25.26
N ASP A 279 6.59 -2.88 -25.55
CA ASP A 279 6.90 -3.48 -26.83
C ASP A 279 5.74 -4.39 -27.24
N GLY A 280 5.59 -4.64 -28.54
CA GLY A 280 4.58 -5.57 -29.03
C GLY A 280 3.18 -4.97 -29.22
N THR A 281 2.17 -5.85 -29.29
CA THR A 281 0.77 -5.48 -29.49
C THR A 281 0.07 -5.16 -28.18
N ASN A 282 -0.78 -4.12 -28.22
CA ASN A 282 -1.57 -3.68 -27.07
C ASN A 282 -2.77 -4.60 -26.85
N ASN A 283 -2.59 -5.68 -26.09
CA ASN A 283 -3.69 -6.52 -25.61
C ASN A 283 -4.26 -5.96 -24.30
N LEU A 284 -4.80 -4.75 -24.39
CA LEU A 284 -5.24 -3.93 -23.27
C LEU A 284 -6.76 -3.74 -23.27
N ARG A 285 -7.36 -3.67 -22.10
CA ARG A 285 -8.75 -3.25 -21.89
C ARG A 285 -8.81 -1.73 -21.69
N GLU A 286 -10.00 -1.16 -21.80
CA GLU A 286 -10.21 0.25 -21.45
C GLU A 286 -9.93 0.48 -19.94
N PRO A 287 -9.44 1.66 -19.54
CA PRO A 287 -9.19 2.84 -20.39
C PRO A 287 -7.84 2.81 -21.13
N TYR A 288 -6.99 1.82 -20.83
CA TYR A 288 -5.64 1.73 -21.37
C TYR A 288 -5.61 1.50 -22.89
N LEU A 289 -6.64 0.82 -23.42
CA LEU A 289 -6.77 0.61 -24.86
C LEU A 289 -6.87 1.94 -25.62
N SER A 290 -7.84 2.80 -25.28
CA SER A 290 -8.02 4.10 -25.94
C SER A 290 -6.87 5.07 -25.64
N SER A 291 -6.41 5.12 -24.39
CA SER A 291 -5.29 5.98 -24.00
C SER A 291 -3.96 5.57 -24.67
N GLY A 292 -3.83 4.29 -25.06
CA GLY A 292 -2.65 3.76 -25.72
C GLY A 292 -2.36 4.37 -27.10
N VAL A 293 -3.32 5.09 -27.69
CA VAL A 293 -3.14 5.86 -28.94
C VAL A 293 -2.23 7.08 -28.74
N ILE A 294 -2.25 7.68 -27.55
CA ILE A 294 -1.50 8.90 -27.23
C ILE A 294 -0.32 8.58 -26.31
N LYS A 295 -0.52 7.66 -25.37
CA LYS A 295 0.50 7.24 -24.40
C LYS A 295 1.24 6.03 -24.95
N ASN A 296 2.54 6.19 -25.21
CA ASN A 296 3.40 5.11 -25.72
C ASN A 296 3.82 4.11 -24.63
N ASN A 297 3.72 4.50 -23.36
CA ASN A 297 3.97 3.65 -22.20
C ASN A 297 2.95 3.95 -21.09
N PHE A 298 2.66 2.96 -20.24
CA PHE A 298 1.83 3.13 -19.06
C PHE A 298 2.65 2.93 -17.79
N ILE A 299 2.80 3.99 -17.02
CA ILE A 299 3.35 3.90 -15.67
C ILE A 299 2.16 3.73 -14.74
N LEU A 300 2.10 2.67 -13.96
CA LEU A 300 1.02 2.42 -13.01
C LEU A 300 1.40 2.92 -11.61
N SER A 301 0.39 3.27 -10.82
CA SER A 301 0.53 3.45 -9.39
C SER A 301 0.59 2.08 -8.72
N CYS A 302 1.35 1.96 -7.62
CA CYS A 302 1.31 0.73 -6.82
C CYS A 302 -0.11 0.46 -6.28
N LEU A 303 -0.90 1.51 -6.05
CA LEU A 303 -2.29 1.38 -5.58
C LEU A 303 -3.25 0.88 -6.66
N ASP A 304 -2.90 0.88 -7.94
CA ASP A 304 -3.80 0.38 -8.98
C ASP A 304 -4.09 -1.11 -8.77
N CYS A 305 -3.14 -1.84 -8.19
CA CYS A 305 -3.25 -3.28 -7.93
C CYS A 305 -3.10 -3.67 -6.46
N HIS A 306 -2.41 -2.88 -5.62
CA HIS A 306 -2.03 -3.30 -4.26
C HIS A 306 -2.70 -2.48 -3.13
N GLU A 307 -3.00 -3.19 -2.04
CA GLU A 307 -3.44 -2.64 -0.76
C GLU A 307 -2.23 -2.51 0.18
N PRO A 308 -1.83 -1.30 0.60
CA PRO A 308 -0.59 -1.08 1.34
C PRO A 308 -0.58 -1.65 2.76
N HIS A 309 -1.71 -2.03 3.35
CA HIS A 309 -1.71 -2.63 4.70
C HIS A 309 -1.80 -4.15 4.67
N GLY A 310 -2.87 -4.68 4.08
CA GLY A 310 -3.07 -6.12 3.93
C GLY A 310 -4.33 -6.46 3.15
N SER A 311 -4.31 -7.63 2.51
CA SER A 311 -5.38 -8.11 1.64
C SER A 311 -5.69 -9.59 1.87
N VAL A 312 -6.95 -9.95 1.60
CA VAL A 312 -7.41 -11.34 1.52
C VAL A 312 -6.71 -12.13 0.41
N ASN A 313 -6.23 -11.44 -0.62
CA ASN A 313 -5.46 -12.01 -1.72
C ASN A 313 -3.97 -12.08 -1.37
N ILE A 314 -3.20 -12.92 -2.05
CA ILE A 314 -1.74 -12.92 -1.96
C ILE A 314 -1.15 -11.61 -2.49
N MET A 315 0.12 -11.35 -2.17
CA MET A 315 0.89 -10.22 -2.71
C MET A 315 0.19 -8.87 -2.55
N LEU A 316 -0.61 -8.71 -1.50
CA LEU A 316 -1.35 -7.48 -1.20
C LEU A 316 -2.32 -7.06 -2.31
N LEU A 317 -2.75 -7.96 -3.19
CA LEU A 317 -3.60 -7.59 -4.33
C LEU A 317 -4.98 -7.11 -3.89
N ARG A 318 -5.46 -5.99 -4.43
CA ARG A 318 -6.78 -5.42 -4.12
C ARG A 318 -7.91 -6.37 -4.53
N ARG A 319 -9.10 -6.16 -3.96
CA ARG A 319 -10.31 -6.94 -4.27
C ARG A 319 -11.05 -6.45 -5.51
N ARG A 320 -10.75 -5.23 -5.96
CA ARG A 320 -11.32 -4.59 -7.14
C ARG A 320 -10.24 -3.78 -7.81
N ILE A 321 -10.16 -3.89 -9.13
CA ILE A 321 -9.17 -3.23 -9.97
C ILE A 321 -9.88 -2.86 -11.27
N ASN A 322 -9.65 -1.63 -11.75
CA ASN A 322 -10.17 -1.12 -13.02
C ASN A 322 -11.70 -1.29 -13.18
N GLY A 323 -12.45 -0.83 -12.18
CA GLY A 323 -13.91 -0.75 -12.25
C GLY A 323 -14.64 -2.06 -11.98
N GLU A 324 -13.92 -3.14 -11.66
CA GLU A 324 -14.48 -4.47 -11.54
C GLU A 324 -13.92 -5.25 -10.35
N ASN A 325 -14.80 -6.02 -9.69
CA ASN A 325 -14.39 -6.92 -8.63
C ASN A 325 -13.55 -8.07 -9.21
N MET A 326 -12.59 -8.56 -8.45
CA MET A 326 -11.91 -9.82 -8.75
C MET A 326 -12.94 -10.95 -8.82
N GLU A 327 -12.75 -11.89 -9.76
CA GLU A 327 -13.65 -13.03 -9.94
C GLU A 327 -13.56 -14.07 -8.82
N GLY A 328 -12.50 -14.00 -8.03
CA GLY A 328 -12.30 -14.82 -6.85
C GLY A 328 -11.09 -14.34 -6.06
N THR A 329 -10.81 -15.04 -4.96
CA THR A 329 -9.59 -14.81 -4.18
C THR A 329 -8.36 -15.30 -4.96
N VAL A 330 -7.35 -14.45 -5.08
CA VAL A 330 -6.05 -14.85 -5.61
C VAL A 330 -5.26 -15.50 -4.49
N ALA A 331 -5.34 -16.82 -4.39
CA ALA A 331 -4.68 -17.61 -3.33
C ALA A 331 -3.30 -18.15 -3.74
N SER A 332 -3.04 -18.26 -5.05
CA SER A 332 -1.75 -18.63 -5.61
C SER A 332 -1.46 -17.84 -6.90
N THR A 333 -0.25 -17.99 -7.41
CA THR A 333 0.16 -17.45 -8.71
C THR A 333 -0.55 -18.09 -9.90
N ASP A 334 -1.27 -19.21 -9.72
CA ASP A 334 -2.09 -19.85 -10.75
C ASP A 334 -3.39 -19.07 -10.99
N THR A 335 -3.91 -18.42 -9.95
CA THR A 335 -5.15 -17.63 -9.98
C THR A 335 -4.91 -16.15 -10.27
N MET A 336 -3.68 -15.77 -10.63
CA MET A 336 -3.31 -14.37 -10.85
C MET A 336 -3.99 -13.76 -12.08
N SER A 337 -4.54 -14.59 -12.97
CA SER A 337 -5.31 -14.14 -14.13
C SER A 337 -6.49 -13.23 -13.73
N TYR A 338 -7.10 -13.44 -12.55
CA TYR A 338 -8.17 -12.60 -12.02
C TYR A 338 -7.78 -11.12 -11.93
N THR A 339 -6.53 -10.87 -11.55
CA THR A 339 -5.92 -9.54 -11.50
C THR A 339 -5.59 -9.05 -12.90
N CYS A 340 -4.80 -9.82 -13.66
CA CYS A 340 -4.26 -9.37 -14.95
C CYS A 340 -5.36 -9.02 -15.96
N LYS A 341 -6.44 -9.80 -16.02
CA LYS A 341 -7.52 -9.55 -16.96
C LYS A 341 -8.39 -8.34 -16.65
N ARG A 342 -8.15 -7.63 -15.53
CA ARG A 342 -8.79 -6.32 -15.33
C ARG A 342 -8.26 -5.27 -16.29
N CYS A 343 -7.02 -5.40 -16.73
CA CYS A 343 -6.37 -4.43 -17.62
C CYS A 343 -5.91 -5.05 -18.94
N HIS A 344 -5.72 -6.36 -19.00
CA HIS A 344 -5.30 -7.08 -20.21
C HIS A 344 -6.43 -7.93 -20.80
N MET A 345 -6.38 -8.15 -22.10
CA MET A 345 -7.32 -9.04 -22.79
C MET A 345 -6.87 -10.49 -22.66
N ASP A 346 -7.77 -11.35 -22.19
CA ASP A 346 -7.63 -12.80 -22.35
C ASP A 346 -8.22 -13.27 -23.70
N ASP A 347 -8.24 -14.58 -23.93
CA ASP A 347 -8.76 -15.18 -25.18
C ASP A 347 -10.22 -14.83 -25.44
N LEU A 348 -11.05 -14.81 -24.40
CA LEU A 348 -12.46 -14.40 -24.51
C LEU A 348 -12.58 -12.92 -24.89
N ALA A 349 -11.89 -12.03 -24.17
CA ALA A 349 -11.94 -10.59 -24.42
C ALA A 349 -11.35 -10.19 -25.77
N SER A 350 -10.34 -10.92 -26.26
CA SER A 350 -9.76 -10.74 -27.59
C SER A 350 -10.57 -11.38 -28.71
N ALA A 351 -11.58 -12.21 -28.37
CA ALA A 351 -12.33 -13.04 -29.32
C ALA A 351 -11.40 -13.88 -30.22
N ALA A 352 -10.31 -14.40 -29.64
CA ALA A 352 -9.25 -15.12 -30.35
C ALA A 352 -8.66 -16.25 -29.47
N GLY A 353 -7.73 -17.03 -30.02
CA GLY A 353 -7.20 -18.22 -29.36
C GLY A 353 -8.28 -19.27 -29.13
N THR A 354 -8.43 -19.71 -27.89
CA THR A 354 -9.46 -20.68 -27.51
C THR A 354 -10.88 -20.08 -27.50
N GLY A 355 -11.01 -18.76 -27.40
CA GLY A 355 -12.29 -18.07 -27.18
C GLY A 355 -12.88 -18.26 -25.78
N GLU A 356 -12.11 -18.82 -24.84
CA GLU A 356 -12.55 -19.11 -23.47
C GLU A 356 -11.81 -18.20 -22.46
N PRO A 357 -12.41 -17.85 -21.32
CA PRO A 357 -11.76 -16.99 -20.34
C PRO A 357 -10.55 -17.68 -19.68
N ASP A 358 -9.57 -16.89 -19.25
CA ASP A 358 -8.38 -17.35 -18.50
C ASP A 358 -7.46 -18.36 -19.24
N ARG A 359 -7.56 -18.49 -20.57
CA ARG A 359 -6.71 -19.42 -21.35
C ARG A 359 -5.40 -18.79 -21.86
N TRP A 360 -5.43 -17.50 -22.17
CA TRP A 360 -4.28 -16.69 -22.61
C TRP A 360 -3.46 -17.29 -23.77
N GLU A 361 -4.03 -18.20 -24.56
CA GLU A 361 -3.36 -18.77 -25.73
C GLU A 361 -3.07 -17.68 -26.75
N TYR A 362 -4.01 -16.76 -26.95
CA TYR A 362 -3.89 -15.73 -27.97
C TYR A 362 -2.63 -14.88 -27.76
N VAL A 363 -2.44 -14.31 -26.57
CA VAL A 363 -1.31 -13.41 -26.30
C VAL A 363 0.04 -14.14 -26.24
N HIS A 364 0.05 -15.43 -25.87
CA HIS A 364 1.30 -16.20 -25.75
C HIS A 364 1.72 -16.84 -27.08
N HIS A 365 0.78 -17.12 -27.99
CA HIS A 365 1.04 -17.94 -29.17
C HIS A 365 0.56 -17.40 -30.52
N LEU A 366 -0.47 -16.56 -30.55
CA LEU A 366 -1.20 -16.24 -31.78
C LEU A 366 -1.21 -14.75 -32.13
N ALA A 367 -0.99 -13.88 -31.14
CA ALA A 367 -0.75 -12.47 -31.38
C ALA A 367 0.44 -12.29 -32.34
N THR A 368 0.44 -11.22 -33.14
CA THR A 368 1.45 -11.02 -34.18
C THR A 368 2.88 -10.91 -33.63
N ASP A 369 3.00 -10.54 -32.37
CA ASP A 369 4.23 -10.39 -31.59
C ASP A 369 4.32 -11.43 -30.45
N ALA A 370 3.51 -12.49 -30.50
CA ALA A 370 3.49 -13.54 -29.50
C ALA A 370 4.92 -14.06 -29.20
N PRO A 371 5.29 -14.19 -27.91
CA PRO A 371 6.65 -14.58 -27.53
C PRO A 371 6.99 -16.02 -27.89
N TYR A 372 6.01 -16.93 -27.88
CA TYR A 372 6.26 -18.36 -27.98
C TYR A 372 5.56 -18.96 -29.20
N SER A 373 6.32 -19.69 -30.02
CA SER A 373 5.71 -20.53 -31.04
C SER A 373 4.90 -21.66 -30.39
N GLN A 374 3.83 -22.13 -31.04
CA GLN A 374 3.09 -23.33 -30.60
C GLN A 374 3.88 -24.61 -30.92
N SER A 375 5.04 -24.76 -30.29
CA SER A 375 5.87 -25.94 -30.38
C SER A 375 6.43 -26.28 -29.01
N VAL A 376 6.52 -27.58 -28.69
CA VAL A 376 7.04 -28.07 -27.39
C VAL A 376 6.21 -27.59 -26.18
N CYS A 377 4.92 -27.92 -26.17
CA CYS A 377 3.98 -27.51 -25.12
C CYS A 377 4.45 -27.90 -23.70
N THR A 378 5.17 -29.00 -23.53
CA THR A 378 5.60 -29.48 -22.21
C THR A 378 6.62 -28.59 -21.49
N ASP A 379 7.21 -27.61 -22.19
CA ASP A 379 8.14 -26.65 -21.58
C ASP A 379 7.39 -25.59 -20.74
N CYS A 380 6.17 -25.23 -21.15
CA CYS A 380 5.33 -24.20 -20.52
C CYS A 380 4.00 -24.75 -19.98
N HIS A 381 3.66 -25.99 -20.28
CA HIS A 381 2.40 -26.63 -19.91
C HIS A 381 2.66 -28.01 -19.29
N ALA A 382 1.82 -28.41 -18.35
CA ALA A 382 1.89 -29.72 -17.71
C ALA A 382 1.50 -30.87 -18.66
N THR A 383 0.84 -30.57 -19.78
CA THR A 383 0.30 -31.53 -20.74
C THR A 383 0.72 -31.18 -22.16
N SER A 384 0.91 -32.22 -22.98
CA SER A 384 1.31 -32.05 -24.39
C SER A 384 0.23 -31.42 -25.28
N ASP A 385 -1.01 -31.33 -24.79
CA ASP A 385 -2.11 -30.66 -25.47
C ASP A 385 -2.20 -29.15 -25.17
N GLY A 386 -1.27 -28.61 -24.37
CA GLY A 386 -1.21 -27.18 -24.03
C GLY A 386 -2.33 -26.71 -23.08
N SER A 387 -3.15 -27.60 -22.55
CA SER A 387 -4.35 -27.21 -21.80
C SER A 387 -4.08 -26.73 -20.37
N SER A 388 -2.87 -26.96 -19.84
CA SER A 388 -2.50 -26.75 -18.44
C SER A 388 -1.24 -25.89 -18.32
N PRO A 389 -1.31 -24.55 -18.48
CA PRO A 389 -0.14 -23.67 -18.42
C PRO A 389 0.51 -23.64 -17.03
N ILE A 390 1.79 -23.30 -16.96
CA ILE A 390 2.46 -22.98 -15.69
C ILE A 390 1.84 -21.75 -15.01
N ALA A 391 2.07 -21.64 -13.71
CA ALA A 391 1.63 -20.50 -12.91
C ALA A 391 2.11 -19.16 -13.49
N CYS A 392 1.22 -18.17 -13.59
CA CYS A 392 1.55 -16.84 -14.13
C CYS A 392 2.75 -16.22 -13.39
N GLY A 393 2.79 -16.33 -12.06
CA GLY A 393 3.85 -15.77 -11.22
C GLY A 393 5.25 -16.39 -11.37
N ASN A 394 5.41 -17.42 -12.21
CA ASN A 394 6.73 -17.91 -12.61
C ASN A 394 7.41 -16.96 -13.61
N CYS A 395 6.62 -16.30 -14.47
CA CYS A 395 7.11 -15.42 -15.52
C CYS A 395 6.55 -13.99 -15.42
N HIS A 396 5.51 -13.74 -14.62
CA HIS A 396 4.83 -12.44 -14.51
C HIS A 396 4.95 -11.84 -13.10
N GLY A 397 5.46 -10.61 -13.04
CA GLY A 397 5.48 -9.75 -11.86
C GLY A 397 6.80 -9.01 -11.71
N HIS A 398 6.96 -8.28 -10.62
CA HIS A 398 8.04 -7.28 -10.55
C HIS A 398 9.44 -7.87 -10.67
N GLY A 399 10.19 -7.37 -11.65
CA GLY A 399 11.58 -7.73 -11.90
C GLY A 399 11.79 -9.16 -12.40
N MET A 400 10.73 -9.83 -12.87
CA MET A 400 10.83 -11.16 -13.45
C MET A 400 10.99 -11.10 -14.98
N ASP A 401 11.26 -12.26 -15.54
CA ASP A 401 11.32 -12.55 -16.96
C ASP A 401 10.93 -14.03 -17.14
N ASP A 402 11.09 -14.54 -18.35
CA ASP A 402 10.84 -15.93 -18.69
C ASP A 402 12.07 -16.86 -18.51
N SER A 403 13.09 -16.44 -17.74
CA SER A 403 14.32 -17.23 -17.52
C SER A 403 14.09 -18.56 -16.81
N VAL A 404 12.94 -18.75 -16.17
CA VAL A 404 12.51 -20.04 -15.63
C VAL A 404 12.33 -21.11 -16.71
N LEU A 405 12.15 -20.70 -17.98
CA LEU A 405 12.02 -21.57 -19.14
C LEU A 405 13.41 -21.88 -19.72
N PRO A 406 13.98 -23.08 -19.51
CA PRO A 406 15.38 -23.35 -19.85
C PRO A 406 15.68 -23.34 -21.36
N ILE A 407 14.68 -23.57 -22.20
CA ILE A 407 14.82 -23.67 -23.67
C ILE A 407 14.06 -22.54 -24.38
N GLN A 408 12.89 -22.16 -23.87
CA GLN A 408 11.99 -21.21 -24.52
C GLN A 408 12.17 -19.75 -24.03
N ALA A 409 13.08 -19.49 -23.09
CA ALA A 409 13.31 -18.13 -22.60
C ALA A 409 13.66 -17.19 -23.77
N THR A 410 12.84 -16.16 -23.93
CA THR A 410 13.00 -15.10 -24.93
C THR A 410 13.82 -13.95 -24.37
N GLY A 411 13.98 -13.86 -23.05
CA GLY A 411 14.59 -12.73 -22.36
C GLY A 411 13.65 -11.53 -22.29
N ARG A 412 12.37 -11.69 -22.62
CA ARG A 412 11.37 -10.65 -22.42
C ARG A 412 11.16 -10.44 -20.93
N VAL A 413 11.39 -9.22 -20.48
CA VAL A 413 11.02 -8.75 -19.15
C VAL A 413 9.50 -8.66 -19.10
N THR A 414 8.91 -9.23 -18.05
CA THR A 414 7.46 -9.43 -17.87
C THR A 414 6.62 -8.34 -18.53
N PHE A 415 5.71 -8.74 -19.42
CA PHE A 415 4.74 -7.89 -20.13
C PHE A 415 3.98 -6.94 -19.20
#